data_AF-A0AAW0BIP7-F1
#
_entry.id   AF-A0AAW0BIP7-F1
#
_cell.length_a   1.000
_cell.length_b   1.000
_cell.length_c   1.000
_cell.angle_alpha   90.00
_cell.angle_beta   90.00
_cell.angle_gamma   90.00
#
_symmetry.space_group_name_H-M   'P 1'
#
loop_
_entity.id
_entity.type
_entity.pdbx_description
1 polymer ?
#
loop_
_entity_poly.entity_id
_entity_poly.type
_entity_poly.pdbx_seq_one_letter_code
_entity_poly.pdbx_strand_id
1 'polypeptide(L)'
;MHPAIHPRNLDRLPLELRKLAKGMMRSHLQNCLDPADITQVGLALNSIPEPHVLCLLPLFHLFLDTSRIPTIDSDGLESPSELIVSDCTAAVLALNGILTAYPPPKACPDLWPRVWPWFQFIMTYHRLLHVTTYITDEKNFHGGLMSFCYVMCDDTANRKLITSTPGCLSVAIRTWSIFSRREDFHESQN
;
A
#
# COMPACT_ATOMS: atom_id res chain seq x y z
N MET A 1 -16.35 -4.73 9.55
CA MET A 1 -16.01 -4.52 8.14
C MET A 1 -16.86 -3.40 7.55
N HIS A 2 -16.24 -2.25 7.31
CA HIS A 2 -16.87 -1.05 6.74
C HIS A 2 -17.45 -1.27 5.32
N PRO A 3 -18.55 -0.60 4.90
CA PRO A 3 -19.14 -0.77 3.57
C PRO A 3 -18.18 -0.54 2.39
N ALA A 4 -17.25 0.41 2.52
CA ALA A 4 -16.27 0.73 1.47
C ALA A 4 -15.28 -0.42 1.17
N ILE A 5 -15.01 -1.29 2.15
CA ILE A 5 -14.12 -2.45 2.00
C ILE A 5 -14.89 -3.75 1.76
N HIS A 6 -16.23 -3.70 1.69
CA HIS A 6 -17.04 -4.87 1.40
C HIS A 6 -16.90 -5.28 -0.07
N PRO A 7 -16.79 -6.58 -0.41
CA PRO A 7 -16.67 -7.06 -1.81
C PRO A 7 -17.76 -6.58 -2.79
N ARG A 8 -18.91 -6.12 -2.27
CA ARG A 8 -20.01 -5.57 -3.07
C ARG A 8 -19.67 -4.20 -3.65
N ASN A 9 -18.71 -3.49 -3.05
CA ASN A 9 -18.28 -2.19 -3.56
C ASN A 9 -17.62 -2.31 -4.95
N LEU A 10 -17.07 -3.48 -5.29
CA LEU A 10 -16.57 -3.79 -6.63
C LEU A 10 -17.67 -3.75 -7.71
N ASP A 11 -18.94 -3.94 -7.34
CA ASP A 11 -20.07 -3.88 -8.30
C ASP A 11 -20.32 -2.48 -8.86
N ARG A 12 -19.59 -1.47 -8.37
CA ARG A 12 -19.63 -0.10 -8.87
C ARG A 12 -18.58 0.18 -9.94
N LEU A 13 -17.63 -0.74 -10.16
CA LEU A 13 -16.61 -0.61 -11.19
C LEU A 13 -17.18 -0.85 -12.60
N PRO A 14 -16.56 -0.28 -13.64
CA PRO A 14 -16.80 -0.67 -15.04
C PRO A 14 -16.67 -2.18 -15.23
N LEU A 15 -17.44 -2.75 -16.16
CA LEU A 15 -17.62 -4.20 -16.29
C LEU A 15 -16.29 -4.97 -16.38
N GLU A 16 -15.37 -4.53 -17.22
CA GLU A 16 -14.09 -5.23 -17.42
C GLU A 16 -13.20 -5.17 -16.18
N LEU A 17 -13.09 -4.00 -15.56
CA LEU A 17 -12.34 -3.84 -14.31
C LEU A 17 -12.97 -4.61 -13.15
N ARG A 18 -14.30 -4.70 -13.10
CA ARG A 18 -15.03 -5.52 -12.13
C ARG A 18 -14.71 -7.00 -12.28
N LYS A 19 -14.72 -7.51 -13.51
CA LYS A 19 -14.38 -8.92 -13.79
C LYS A 19 -12.95 -9.22 -13.34
N LEU A 20 -12.00 -8.36 -13.73
CA LEU A 20 -10.59 -8.48 -13.36
C LEU A 20 -10.42 -8.47 -11.83
N ALA A 21 -10.95 -7.46 -11.13
CA ALA A 21 -10.82 -7.34 -9.67
C ALA A 21 -11.44 -8.55 -8.94
N LYS A 22 -12.63 -9.01 -9.36
CA LYS A 22 -13.25 -10.22 -8.78
C LYS A 22 -12.47 -11.49 -9.10
N GLY A 23 -11.88 -11.59 -10.28
CA GLY A 23 -10.98 -12.68 -10.67
C GLY A 23 -9.79 -12.74 -9.74
N MET A 24 -9.08 -11.62 -9.58
CA MET A 24 -7.93 -11.53 -8.69
C MET A 24 -8.26 -11.84 -7.23
N MET A 25 -9.43 -11.41 -6.71
CA MET A 25 -9.84 -11.81 -5.36
C MET A 25 -9.91 -13.34 -5.21
N ARG A 26 -10.38 -14.06 -6.23
CA ARG A 26 -10.44 -15.52 -6.22
C ARG A 26 -9.04 -16.13 -6.34
N SER A 27 -8.23 -15.64 -7.28
CA SER A 27 -6.86 -16.14 -7.49
C SER A 27 -5.98 -15.92 -6.26
N HIS A 28 -6.15 -14.78 -5.57
CA HIS A 28 -5.45 -14.48 -4.33
C HIS A 28 -5.77 -15.51 -3.22
N LEU A 29 -7.06 -15.84 -3.06
CA LEU A 29 -7.50 -16.84 -2.08
C LEU A 29 -7.00 -18.27 -2.40
N GLN A 30 -6.66 -18.53 -3.67
CA GLN A 30 -6.12 -19.79 -4.15
C GLN A 30 -4.57 -19.81 -4.22
N ASN A 31 -3.90 -18.73 -3.78
CA ASN A 31 -2.44 -18.56 -3.88
C ASN A 31 -1.89 -18.72 -5.31
N CYS A 32 -2.67 -18.31 -6.32
CA CYS A 32 -2.31 -18.40 -7.74
C CYS A 32 -2.40 -17.04 -8.45
N LEU A 33 -2.03 -15.97 -7.74
CA LEU A 33 -2.09 -14.62 -8.27
C LEU A 33 -1.05 -14.43 -9.40
N ASP A 34 -1.55 -14.17 -10.61
CA ASP A 34 -0.72 -13.95 -11.79
C ASP A 34 -0.12 -12.53 -11.76
N PRO A 35 1.21 -12.36 -11.84
CA PRO A 35 1.85 -11.04 -11.97
C PRO A 35 1.29 -10.17 -13.11
N ALA A 36 0.83 -10.79 -14.20
CA ALA A 36 0.21 -10.07 -15.32
C ALA A 36 -1.10 -9.39 -14.90
N ASP A 37 -1.93 -10.06 -14.08
CA ASP A 37 -3.18 -9.48 -13.57
C ASP A 37 -2.89 -8.29 -12.63
N ILE A 38 -1.85 -8.39 -11.80
CA ILE A 38 -1.43 -7.31 -10.90
C ILE A 38 -1.01 -6.09 -11.71
N THR A 39 -0.24 -6.31 -12.78
CA THR A 39 0.20 -5.27 -13.70
C THR A 39 -0.99 -4.60 -14.39
N GLN A 40 -1.96 -5.39 -14.87
CA GLN A 40 -3.17 -4.84 -15.49
C GLN A 40 -4.00 -3.98 -14.54
N VAL A 41 -4.15 -4.39 -13.27
CA VAL A 41 -4.82 -3.53 -12.28
C VAL A 41 -3.99 -2.28 -11.99
N GLY A 42 -2.67 -2.38 -11.89
CA GLY A 42 -1.78 -1.22 -11.73
C GLY A 42 -1.94 -0.19 -12.85
N LEU A 43 -2.00 -0.64 -14.10
CA LEU A 43 -2.29 0.22 -15.26
C LEU A 43 -3.71 0.80 -15.20
N ALA A 44 -4.69 0.01 -14.75
CA ALA A 44 -6.06 0.47 -14.57
C ALA A 44 -6.17 1.56 -13.49
N LEU A 45 -5.40 1.48 -12.40
CA LEU A 45 -5.39 2.52 -11.36
C LEU A 45 -5.03 3.90 -11.89
N ASN A 46 -4.06 3.96 -12.81
CA ASN A 46 -3.62 5.21 -13.40
C ASN A 46 -4.63 5.80 -14.40
N SER A 47 -5.61 5.01 -14.83
CA SER A 47 -6.56 5.39 -15.89
C SER A 47 -8.01 5.55 -15.40
N ILE A 48 -8.33 5.16 -14.16
CA ILE A 48 -9.67 5.35 -13.61
C ILE A 48 -9.79 6.67 -12.82
N PRO A 49 -10.96 7.34 -12.88
CA PRO A 49 -11.25 8.46 -12.02
C PRO A 49 -11.10 8.10 -10.54
N GLU A 50 -10.60 9.04 -9.72
CA GLU A 50 -10.41 8.89 -8.27
C GLU A 50 -11.63 8.26 -7.53
N PRO A 51 -12.90 8.62 -7.83
CA PRO A 51 -14.06 7.99 -7.19
C PRO A 51 -14.18 6.48 -7.44
N HIS A 52 -13.60 5.97 -8.54
CA HIS A 52 -13.59 4.55 -8.86
C HIS A 52 -12.44 3.81 -8.17
N VAL A 53 -11.35 4.50 -7.80
CA VAL A 53 -10.25 3.92 -7.01
C VAL A 53 -10.78 3.45 -5.64
N LEU A 54 -11.68 4.24 -5.03
CA LEU A 54 -12.38 3.85 -3.79
C LEU A 54 -13.16 2.53 -3.92
N CYS A 55 -13.62 2.18 -5.12
CA CYS A 55 -14.35 0.93 -5.33
C CYS A 55 -13.44 -0.30 -5.29
N LEU A 56 -12.11 -0.12 -5.45
CA LEU A 56 -11.09 -1.17 -5.37
C LEU A 56 -10.58 -1.43 -3.94
N LEU A 57 -11.00 -0.64 -2.95
CA LEU A 57 -10.64 -0.85 -1.54
C LEU A 57 -10.85 -2.29 -1.03
N PRO A 58 -11.89 -3.06 -1.43
CA PRO A 58 -12.01 -4.47 -1.04
C PRO A 58 -10.85 -5.34 -1.54
N LEU A 59 -10.35 -5.07 -2.75
CA LEU A 59 -9.22 -5.78 -3.34
C LEU A 59 -7.92 -5.42 -2.61
N PHE A 60 -7.69 -4.12 -2.36
CA PHE A 60 -6.51 -3.67 -1.62
C PHE A 60 -6.48 -4.21 -0.18
N HIS A 61 -7.62 -4.21 0.50
CA HIS A 61 -7.75 -4.79 1.83
C HIS A 61 -7.40 -6.28 1.85
N LEU A 62 -7.75 -7.02 0.78
CA LEU A 62 -7.39 -8.43 0.62
C LEU A 62 -5.89 -8.61 0.39
N PHE A 63 -5.28 -7.84 -0.52
CA PHE A 63 -3.85 -7.91 -0.82
C PHE A 63 -2.97 -7.56 0.37
N LEU A 64 -3.47 -6.75 1.30
CA LEU A 64 -2.78 -6.38 2.53
C LEU A 64 -3.09 -7.35 3.68
N ASP A 65 -3.42 -8.60 3.39
CA ASP A 65 -3.50 -9.62 4.43
C ASP A 65 -2.13 -9.80 5.10
N THR A 66 -2.07 -9.54 6.41
CA THR A 66 -0.82 -9.58 7.17
C THR A 66 -0.27 -11.00 7.31
N SER A 67 -1.12 -12.03 7.15
CA SER A 67 -0.68 -13.43 7.16
C SER A 67 0.19 -13.80 5.96
N ARG A 68 0.21 -12.96 4.92
CA ARG A 68 0.98 -13.18 3.68
C ARG A 68 2.30 -12.40 3.66
N ILE A 69 2.63 -11.70 4.74
CA ILE A 69 3.93 -11.04 4.87
C ILE A 69 5.01 -12.13 4.92
N PRO A 70 5.98 -12.13 3.99
CA PRO A 70 7.04 -13.12 3.98
C PRO A 70 7.86 -13.09 5.27
N THR A 71 8.20 -14.26 5.79
CA THR A 71 9.25 -14.38 6.81
C THR A 71 10.58 -14.44 6.07
N ILE A 72 11.49 -13.52 6.37
CA ILE A 72 12.84 -13.50 5.79
C ILE A 72 13.80 -13.98 6.88
N ASP A 73 14.42 -15.14 6.66
CA ASP A 73 15.44 -15.68 7.56
C ASP A 73 16.72 -14.84 7.51
N SER A 74 17.53 -14.95 8.58
CA SER A 74 18.76 -14.18 8.80
C SER A 74 19.81 -14.31 7.69
N ASP A 75 19.74 -15.37 6.88
CA ASP A 75 20.69 -15.64 5.80
C ASP A 75 20.41 -14.84 4.52
N GLY A 76 19.31 -14.07 4.49
CA GLY A 76 18.99 -13.19 3.38
C GLY A 76 18.44 -13.93 2.16
N LEU A 77 17.51 -13.29 1.46
CA LEU A 77 17.00 -13.81 0.19
C LEU A 77 18.04 -13.55 -0.91
N GLU A 78 18.86 -14.55 -1.26
CA GLU A 78 19.70 -14.49 -2.47
C GLU A 78 18.84 -14.38 -3.75
N SER A 79 17.61 -14.89 -3.73
CA SER A 79 16.55 -14.64 -4.71
C SER A 79 15.16 -14.94 -4.13
N PRO A 80 14.22 -13.97 -4.04
CA PRO A 80 12.87 -14.22 -3.57
C PRO A 80 12.13 -15.20 -4.50
N SER A 81 11.37 -16.14 -3.92
CA SER A 81 10.50 -17.03 -4.69
C SER A 81 9.43 -16.23 -5.45
N GLU A 82 8.91 -16.79 -6.54
CA GLU A 82 7.88 -16.14 -7.36
C GLU A 82 6.62 -15.76 -6.54
N LEU A 83 6.28 -16.57 -5.53
CA LEU A 83 5.18 -16.30 -4.60
C LEU A 83 5.45 -15.03 -3.76
N ILE A 84 6.67 -14.89 -3.22
CA ILE A 84 7.07 -13.70 -2.46
C ILE A 84 6.99 -12.45 -3.35
N VAL A 85 7.44 -12.56 -4.60
CA VAL A 85 7.38 -11.45 -5.56
C VAL A 85 5.93 -11.06 -5.87
N SER A 86 5.05 -12.03 -6.13
CA SER A 86 3.64 -11.79 -6.42
C SER A 86 2.93 -11.11 -5.23
N ASP A 87 3.16 -11.61 -4.01
CA ASP A 87 2.57 -11.06 -2.78
C ASP A 87 3.07 -9.64 -2.49
N CYS A 88 4.37 -9.40 -2.63
CA CYS A 88 4.94 -8.07 -2.48
C CYS A 88 4.43 -7.10 -3.55
N THR A 89 4.32 -7.52 -4.81
CA THR A 89 3.80 -6.68 -5.90
C THR A 89 2.33 -6.32 -5.65
N ALA A 90 1.52 -7.29 -5.22
CA ALA A 90 0.12 -7.05 -4.85
C ALA A 90 -0.01 -6.09 -3.65
N ALA A 91 0.84 -6.24 -2.64
CA ALA A 91 0.86 -5.35 -1.48
C ALA A 91 1.27 -3.92 -1.87
N VAL A 92 2.31 -3.75 -2.70
CA VAL A 92 2.74 -2.43 -3.21
C VAL A 92 1.64 -1.76 -4.01
N LEU A 93 0.98 -2.51 -4.90
CA LEU A 93 -0.17 -2.05 -5.66
C LEU A 93 -1.29 -1.57 -4.72
N ALA A 94 -1.60 -2.37 -3.69
CA ALA A 94 -2.65 -2.05 -2.72
C ALA A 94 -2.31 -0.83 -1.87
N LEU A 95 -1.06 -0.68 -1.44
CA LEU A 95 -0.59 0.51 -0.73
C LEU A 95 -0.76 1.73 -1.64
N ASN A 96 -0.20 1.72 -2.85
CA ASN A 96 -0.37 2.84 -3.79
C ASN A 96 -1.86 3.17 -4.04
N GLY A 97 -2.69 2.15 -4.17
CA GLY A 97 -4.14 2.29 -4.30
C GLY A 97 -4.79 2.98 -3.10
N ILE A 98 -4.46 2.58 -1.87
CA ILE A 98 -4.99 3.21 -0.64
C ILE A 98 -4.50 4.65 -0.50
N LEU A 99 -3.23 4.91 -0.81
CA LEU A 99 -2.62 6.23 -0.75
C LEU A 99 -3.26 7.20 -1.76
N THR A 100 -3.71 6.69 -2.91
CA THR A 100 -4.39 7.47 -3.95
C THR A 100 -5.89 7.62 -3.68
N ALA A 101 -6.53 6.61 -3.11
CA ALA A 101 -7.99 6.56 -2.97
C ALA A 101 -8.55 7.47 -1.87
N TYR A 102 -7.72 7.88 -0.89
CA TYR A 102 -8.15 8.59 0.32
C TYR A 102 -9.39 7.94 0.98
N PRO A 103 -9.25 6.73 1.56
CA PRO A 103 -10.39 5.99 2.08
C PRO A 103 -11.15 6.77 3.15
N PRO A 104 -12.48 6.55 3.29
CA PRO A 104 -13.28 7.25 4.29
C PRO A 104 -12.71 7.02 5.70
N PRO A 105 -12.64 8.04 6.58
CA PRO A 105 -12.03 7.92 7.91
C PRO A 105 -12.55 6.74 8.75
N LYS A 106 -13.83 6.40 8.59
CA LYS A 106 -14.49 5.27 9.28
C LYS A 106 -14.09 3.88 8.77
N ALA A 107 -13.54 3.77 7.56
CA ALA A 107 -12.99 2.53 7.02
C ALA A 107 -11.58 2.26 7.54
N CYS A 108 -10.90 3.30 8.01
CA CYS A 108 -9.48 3.23 8.27
C CYS A 108 -9.07 2.43 9.51
N PRO A 109 -9.88 2.30 10.57
CA PRO A 109 -9.61 1.33 11.64
C PRO A 109 -9.52 -0.12 11.13
N ASP A 110 -10.22 -0.47 10.04
CA ASP A 110 -10.13 -1.78 9.40
C ASP A 110 -8.91 -1.89 8.44
N LEU A 111 -8.45 -0.77 7.86
CA LEU A 111 -7.35 -0.73 6.88
C LEU A 111 -5.97 -0.58 7.52
N TRP A 112 -5.83 0.29 8.53
CA TRP A 112 -4.54 0.64 9.10
C TRP A 112 -3.77 -0.54 9.70
N PRO A 113 -4.40 -1.48 10.44
CA PRO A 113 -3.71 -2.68 10.94
C PRO A 113 -3.14 -3.58 9.82
N ARG A 114 -3.63 -3.44 8.59
CA ARG A 114 -3.15 -4.15 7.39
C ARG A 114 -2.09 -3.36 6.63
N VAL A 115 -2.28 -2.05 6.51
CA VAL A 115 -1.33 -1.14 5.84
C VAL A 115 0.02 -1.12 6.56
N TRP A 116 0.00 -0.97 7.89
CA TRP A 116 1.23 -0.70 8.64
C TRP A 116 2.27 -1.83 8.60
N PRO A 117 1.93 -3.11 8.84
CA PRO A 117 2.91 -4.19 8.79
C PRO A 117 3.54 -4.36 7.40
N TRP A 118 2.75 -4.25 6.34
CA TRP A 118 3.23 -4.30 4.96
C TRP A 118 4.17 -3.12 4.64
N PHE A 119 3.82 -1.92 5.09
CA PHE A 119 4.71 -0.76 4.95
C PHE A 119 6.05 -1.00 5.66
N GLN A 120 6.03 -1.47 6.90
CA GLN A 120 7.27 -1.76 7.66
C GLN A 120 8.12 -2.80 6.95
N PHE A 121 7.51 -3.87 6.46
CA PHE A 121 8.19 -4.93 5.71
C PHE A 121 8.83 -4.37 4.43
N ILE A 122 8.05 -3.73 3.56
CA ILE A 122 8.52 -3.20 2.28
C ILE A 122 9.65 -2.19 2.50
N MET A 123 9.53 -1.32 3.51
CA MET A 123 10.59 -0.35 3.83
C MET A 123 11.87 -1.00 4.32
N THR A 124 11.76 -2.02 5.18
CA THR A 124 12.92 -2.74 5.74
C THR A 124 13.68 -3.46 4.62
N TYR A 125 12.96 -4.04 3.66
CA TYR A 125 13.53 -4.88 2.61
C TYR A 125 13.51 -4.22 1.22
N HIS A 126 13.30 -2.90 1.12
CA HIS A 126 13.08 -2.21 -0.15
C HIS A 126 14.22 -2.45 -1.15
N ARG A 127 15.48 -2.51 -0.70
CA ARG A 127 16.63 -2.77 -1.57
C ARG A 127 16.58 -4.15 -2.22
N LEU A 128 16.11 -5.16 -1.50
CA LEU A 128 15.94 -6.51 -2.00
C LEU A 128 14.74 -6.61 -2.95
N LEU A 129 13.67 -5.87 -2.64
CA LEU A 129 12.42 -5.89 -3.41
C LEU A 129 12.44 -4.98 -4.65
N HIS A 130 13.26 -3.92 -4.66
CA HIS A 130 13.34 -2.93 -5.74
C HIS A 130 13.72 -3.58 -7.08
N VAL A 131 14.48 -4.67 -7.06
CA VAL A 131 14.89 -5.41 -8.27
C VAL A 131 13.72 -6.16 -8.92
N THR A 132 12.71 -6.56 -8.13
CA THR A 132 11.69 -7.51 -8.58
C THR A 132 10.28 -6.94 -8.69
N THR A 133 9.99 -5.85 -7.98
CA THR A 133 8.60 -5.36 -7.81
C THR A 133 8.36 -3.98 -8.42
N TYR A 134 9.37 -3.40 -9.10
CA TYR A 134 9.29 -2.03 -9.65
C TYR A 134 8.76 -1.01 -8.63
N ILE A 135 9.11 -1.17 -7.35
CA ILE A 135 8.72 -0.21 -6.30
C ILE A 135 9.24 1.17 -6.70
N THR A 136 8.30 2.06 -6.95
CA THR A 136 8.54 3.48 -7.19
C THR A 136 9.38 4.06 -6.06
N ASP A 137 10.37 4.90 -6.42
CA ASP A 137 11.24 5.72 -5.56
C ASP A 137 10.80 5.76 -4.07
N GLU A 138 11.70 5.35 -3.16
CA GLU A 138 11.51 5.35 -1.70
C GLU A 138 10.86 6.64 -1.18
N LYS A 139 11.15 7.78 -1.83
CA LYS A 139 10.56 9.09 -1.51
C LYS A 139 9.08 9.18 -1.82
N ASN A 140 8.64 8.66 -2.96
CA ASN A 140 7.23 8.68 -3.35
C ASN A 140 6.40 7.75 -2.46
N PHE A 141 6.96 6.60 -2.10
CA PHE A 141 6.31 5.66 -1.20
C PHE A 141 6.18 6.22 0.22
N HIS A 142 7.25 6.84 0.76
CA HIS A 142 7.18 7.57 2.04
C HIS A 142 6.23 8.76 2.01
N GLY A 143 6.30 9.58 0.95
CA GLY A 143 5.45 10.76 0.79
C GLY A 143 3.97 10.39 0.75
N GLY A 144 3.63 9.33 0.01
CA GLY A 144 2.28 8.79 -0.01
C GLY A 144 1.82 8.33 1.38
N LEU A 145 2.63 7.55 2.11
CA LEU A 145 2.28 7.13 3.48
C LEU A 145 2.04 8.35 4.39
N MET A 146 2.89 9.37 4.33
CA MET A 146 2.70 10.58 5.15
C MET A 146 1.41 11.31 4.81
N SER A 147 1.06 11.43 3.52
CA SER A 147 -0.23 12.00 3.11
C SER A 147 -1.39 11.19 3.67
N PHE A 148 -1.30 9.86 3.66
CA PHE A 148 -2.31 9.01 4.26
C PHE A 148 -2.38 9.17 5.78
N CYS A 149 -1.26 9.14 6.49
CA CYS A 149 -1.19 9.42 7.93
C CYS A 149 -1.74 10.82 8.27
N TYR A 150 -1.48 11.82 7.43
CA TYR A 150 -1.97 13.18 7.62
C TYR A 150 -3.50 13.25 7.49
N VAL A 151 -4.07 12.65 6.43
CA VAL A 151 -5.53 12.56 6.25
C VAL A 151 -6.18 11.75 7.36
N MET A 152 -5.50 10.71 7.82
CA MET A 152 -5.91 9.90 8.96
C MET A 152 -5.89 10.66 10.27
N CYS A 153 -4.96 11.60 10.44
CA CYS A 153 -4.86 12.42 11.64
C CYS A 153 -6.03 13.40 11.78
N ASP A 154 -6.96 13.54 10.84
CA ASP A 154 -8.08 14.48 11.02
C ASP A 154 -9.10 13.94 12.05
N ASP A 155 -9.27 12.61 12.15
CA ASP A 155 -10.16 11.94 13.10
C ASP A 155 -9.43 11.56 14.40
N THR A 156 -10.04 11.84 15.56
CA THR A 156 -9.43 11.61 16.89
C THR A 156 -9.16 10.12 17.18
N ALA A 157 -10.01 9.21 16.71
CA ALA A 157 -9.81 7.77 16.85
C ALA A 157 -8.63 7.29 15.98
N ASN A 158 -8.51 7.83 14.77
CA ASN A 158 -7.40 7.53 13.86
C ASN A 158 -6.07 8.14 14.34
N ARG A 159 -6.07 9.34 14.97
CA ARG A 159 -4.90 9.89 15.66
C ARG A 159 -4.40 8.97 16.76
N LYS A 160 -5.30 8.41 17.57
CA LYS A 160 -4.94 7.44 18.62
C LYS A 160 -4.33 6.19 18.00
N LEU A 161 -4.87 5.72 16.88
CA LEU A 161 -4.34 4.57 16.16
C LEU A 161 -2.90 4.84 15.67
N ILE A 162 -2.65 5.98 15.05
CA ILE A 162 -1.31 6.39 14.55
C ILE A 162 -0.31 6.55 15.71
N THR A 163 -0.69 7.27 16.76
CA THR A 163 0.21 7.56 17.90
C THR A 163 0.48 6.34 18.77
N SER A 164 -0.45 5.37 18.82
CA SER A 164 -0.25 4.10 19.51
C SER A 164 0.47 3.04 18.67
N THR A 165 0.65 3.27 17.36
CA THR A 165 1.33 2.33 16.46
C THR A 165 2.85 2.47 16.58
N PRO A 166 3.57 1.42 17.06
CA PRO A 166 5.02 1.49 17.22
C PRO A 166 5.75 1.71 15.89
N GLY A 167 6.70 2.64 15.88
CA GLY A 167 7.50 2.98 14.71
C GLY A 167 6.86 3.99 13.74
N CYS A 168 5.59 4.35 13.91
CA CYS A 168 4.96 5.35 13.05
C CYS A 168 5.55 6.76 13.27
N LEU A 169 5.85 7.10 14.52
CA LEU A 169 6.48 8.38 14.87
C LEU A 169 7.90 8.49 14.32
N SER A 170 8.68 7.39 14.32
CA SER A 170 10.04 7.40 13.79
C SER A 170 10.07 7.53 12.26
N VAL A 171 9.09 6.95 11.56
CA VAL A 171 8.90 7.16 10.11
C VAL A 171 8.57 8.62 9.82
N ALA A 172 7.62 9.22 10.55
CA ALA A 172 7.28 10.64 10.38
C ALA A 172 8.51 11.55 10.57
N ILE A 173 9.31 11.30 11.62
CA ILE A 173 10.56 12.04 11.88
C ILE A 173 11.60 11.82 10.77
N ARG A 174 11.81 10.57 10.34
CA ARG A 174 12.77 10.23 9.29
C ARG A 174 12.41 10.89 7.96
N THR A 175 11.13 10.90 7.59
CA THR A 175 10.65 11.58 6.39
C THR A 175 10.83 13.09 6.48
N TRP A 176 10.44 13.72 7.61
CA TRP A 176 10.70 15.14 7.84
C TRP A 176 12.18 15.48 7.68
N SER A 177 13.07 14.67 8.25
CA SER A 177 14.52 14.89 8.14
C SER A 177 15.06 14.81 6.70
N ILE A 178 14.42 14.05 5.80
CA ILE A 178 14.78 13.99 4.38
C ILE A 178 14.36 15.28 3.66
N PHE A 179 13.20 15.83 4.01
CA PHE A 179 12.71 17.09 3.43
C PHE A 179 13.45 18.31 4.00
N SER A 180 13.72 18.36 5.30
CA SER A 180 14.44 19.48 5.94
C SER A 180 15.89 19.62 5.47
N ARG A 181 16.59 18.51 5.19
CA ARG A 181 17.98 18.54 4.68
C ARG A 181 18.11 19.11 3.26
N ARG A 182 17.00 19.34 2.54
CA ARG A 182 17.03 19.96 1.20
C ARG A 182 17.04 21.48 1.25
N GLU A 183 16.54 22.12 2.30
CA GLU A 183 16.59 23.58 2.43
C GLU A 183 18.04 24.06 2.67
N ASP A 184 18.84 23.29 3.42
CA ASP A 184 20.26 23.60 3.67
C ASP A 184 21.16 23.52 2.42
N PHE A 185 20.72 22.81 1.36
CA PHE A 185 21.47 22.69 0.10
C PHE A 185 21.15 23.81 -0.90
N HIS A 186 20.05 24.55 -0.70
CA HIS A 186 19.70 25.69 -1.54
C HIS A 186 20.18 27.03 -0.96
N GLU A 187 20.44 27.11 0.35
CA GLU A 187 21.03 28.30 0.98
C GLU A 187 22.56 28.38 0.86
N SER A 188 23.23 27.33 0.38
CA SER A 188 24.70 27.28 0.23
C SER A 188 25.20 27.61 -1.19
N GLN A 189 24.35 28.16 -2.07
CA GLN A 189 24.71 28.63 -3.42
C GLN A 189 24.44 30.12 -3.70
N ASN A 190 24.28 30.97 -2.67
CA ASN A 190 24.27 32.43 -2.82
C ASN A 190 25.44 33.08 -2.09
#